data_AF-A0A2S8F3P4-F1
#
_entry.id   AF-A0A2S8F3P4-F1
#
_cell.length_a   1.000
_cell.length_b   1.000
_cell.length_c   1.000
_cell.angle_alpha   90.00
_cell.angle_beta   90.00
_cell.angle_gamma   90.00
#
_symmetry.space_group_name_H-M   'P 1'
#
loop_
_entity.id
_entity.type
_entity.pdbx_description
1 polymer ?
#
loop_
_entity_poly.entity_id
_entity_poly.type
_entity_poly.pdbx_seq_one_letter_code
_entity_poly.pdbx_strand_id
1 'polypeptide(L)'
;MAQSPRLPAPLLAFRISIADNVPSGKSPPARIAPPSATVSRKGPTMATIDKAVEIAAQAHAGVKDKQGQPYLLHPIRVMMGVSGEAAQIVAVLHDVVEDTPLTFDEVAAVGFSDEVLEALRLVTHEKEVPYADYVIACKANPIARQVKMSDLRDNSSLSRLLLRPDRLVSDSQRMQKYLLSYRFLQDELSEADYCRLMVDLKA
;
A
#
# COMPACT_ATOMS: atom_id res chain seq x y z
N MET A 1 -40.52 40.66 41.38
CA MET A 1 -39.24 41.16 40.81
C MET A 1 -38.22 40.05 40.99
N ALA A 2 -37.59 39.42 40.00
CA ALA A 2 -37.43 39.69 38.57
C ALA A 2 -37.51 38.36 37.79
N GLN A 3 -38.15 38.38 36.62
CA GLN A 3 -38.25 37.24 35.69
C GLN A 3 -37.01 37.23 34.79
N SER A 4 -36.36 36.06 34.67
CA SER A 4 -35.23 35.86 33.77
C SER A 4 -35.66 35.90 32.29
N PRO A 5 -34.86 36.46 31.37
CA PRO A 5 -35.23 36.59 29.97
C PRO A 5 -35.11 35.26 29.22
N ARG A 6 -36.15 34.91 28.46
CA ARG A 6 -36.16 33.77 27.52
C ARG A 6 -35.35 34.14 26.28
N LEU A 7 -34.39 33.29 25.92
CA LEU A 7 -33.65 33.37 24.65
C LEU A 7 -34.52 32.82 23.50
N PRO A 8 -34.43 33.38 22.28
CA PRO A 8 -35.20 32.94 21.12
C PRO A 8 -34.62 31.66 20.50
N ALA A 9 -35.50 30.81 19.98
CA ALA A 9 -35.16 29.57 19.28
C ALA A 9 -34.51 29.84 17.90
N PRO A 10 -33.51 29.05 17.47
CA PRO A 10 -33.11 29.03 16.07
C PRO A 10 -33.63 27.77 15.35
N LEU A 11 -34.41 28.06 14.30
CA LEU A 11 -34.28 27.58 12.93
C LEU A 11 -34.10 26.08 12.65
N LEU A 12 -35.18 25.55 12.04
CA LEU A 12 -35.28 24.42 11.12
C LEU A 12 -33.96 24.07 10.39
N ALA A 13 -33.40 22.89 10.69
CA ALA A 13 -32.33 22.29 9.88
C ALA A 13 -32.67 20.81 9.59
N PHE A 14 -32.99 20.58 8.31
CA PHE A 14 -32.88 19.35 7.52
C PHE A 14 -32.83 18.01 8.28
N ARG A 15 -33.95 17.28 8.26
CA ARG A 15 -33.98 15.82 8.47
C ARG A 15 -33.38 15.15 7.23
N ILE A 16 -32.17 14.59 7.34
CA ILE A 16 -31.73 13.53 6.41
C ILE A 16 -32.22 12.21 7.01
N SER A 17 -33.17 11.61 6.31
CA SER A 17 -33.68 10.27 6.58
C SER A 17 -32.55 9.26 6.45
N ILE A 18 -32.14 8.66 7.57
CA ILE A 18 -31.37 7.41 7.56
C ILE A 18 -32.37 6.30 7.29
N ALA A 19 -32.36 5.77 6.07
CA ALA A 19 -32.99 4.52 5.71
C ALA A 19 -31.89 3.58 5.17
N ASP A 20 -31.51 2.65 6.04
CA ASP A 20 -31.27 1.23 5.80
C ASP A 20 -30.48 0.76 4.56
N ASN A 21 -29.37 0.09 4.89
CA ASN A 21 -29.00 -1.26 4.44
C ASN A 21 -28.56 -1.43 2.97
N VAL A 22 -27.26 -1.68 2.77
CA VAL A 22 -26.71 -2.29 1.55
C VAL A 22 -25.69 -3.36 1.96
N PRO A 23 -25.78 -4.59 1.42
CA PRO A 23 -25.14 -5.77 1.98
C PRO A 23 -23.63 -5.81 1.70
N SER A 24 -22.89 -6.38 2.66
CA SER A 24 -21.50 -6.81 2.53
C SER A 24 -21.40 -8.02 1.59
N GLY A 25 -21.52 -7.79 0.28
CA GLY A 25 -21.22 -8.78 -0.75
C GLY A 25 -19.96 -8.37 -1.50
N LYS A 26 -18.82 -8.99 -1.18
CA LYS A 26 -17.61 -8.87 -2.00
C LYS A 26 -17.92 -9.47 -3.37
N SER A 27 -18.03 -8.62 -4.40
CA SER A 27 -18.08 -9.09 -5.78
C SER A 27 -16.71 -9.72 -6.10
N PRO A 28 -16.66 -10.88 -6.78
CA PRO A 28 -15.40 -11.49 -7.17
C PRO A 28 -14.66 -10.56 -8.15
N PRO A 29 -13.32 -10.45 -8.07
CA PRO A 29 -12.57 -9.67 -9.05
C PRO A 29 -12.69 -10.30 -10.44
N ALA A 30 -12.68 -9.45 -11.46
CA ALA A 30 -12.62 -9.88 -12.85
C ALA A 30 -11.31 -10.66 -13.09
N ARG A 31 -11.40 -11.86 -13.66
CA ARG A 31 -10.24 -12.59 -14.17
C ARG A 31 -9.54 -11.73 -15.22
N ILE A 32 -8.22 -11.61 -15.15
CA ILE A 32 -7.43 -11.03 -16.23
C ILE A 32 -7.68 -11.89 -17.48
N ALA A 33 -8.33 -11.30 -18.48
CA ALA A 33 -8.55 -11.98 -19.74
C ALA A 33 -7.20 -12.16 -20.46
N PRO A 34 -6.92 -13.33 -21.05
CA PRO A 34 -5.73 -13.49 -21.88
C PRO A 34 -5.79 -12.53 -23.08
N PRO A 35 -4.64 -12.05 -23.57
CA PRO A 35 -4.61 -11.11 -24.69
C PRO A 35 -5.25 -11.74 -25.94
N SER A 36 -6.26 -11.06 -26.47
CA SER A 36 -6.94 -11.46 -27.71
C SER A 36 -6.01 -11.23 -28.90
N ALA A 37 -5.69 -12.31 -29.63
CA ALA A 37 -4.64 -12.30 -30.64
C ALA A 37 -5.17 -11.94 -32.03
N THR A 38 -4.70 -10.83 -32.60
CA THR A 38 -4.35 -10.69 -34.03
C THR A 38 -3.31 -9.58 -34.18
N VAL A 39 -2.08 -9.94 -34.59
CA VAL A 39 -1.09 -9.21 -35.42
C VAL A 39 0.36 -9.59 -35.05
N SER A 40 1.08 -10.01 -36.11
CA SER A 40 2.53 -10.02 -36.39
C SER A 40 3.57 -10.27 -35.28
N ARG A 41 4.36 -11.33 -35.47
CA ARG A 41 5.41 -11.85 -34.56
C ARG A 41 6.60 -10.90 -34.43
N LYS A 42 6.62 -10.05 -33.40
CA LYS A 42 7.86 -9.72 -32.67
C LYS A 42 8.03 -10.76 -31.55
N GLY A 43 9.28 -11.08 -31.17
CA GLY A 43 9.55 -11.93 -30.00
C GLY A 43 8.84 -11.42 -28.73
N PRO A 44 8.81 -12.19 -27.62
CA PRO A 44 8.04 -11.80 -26.45
C PRO A 44 8.48 -10.41 -25.99
N THR A 45 7.57 -9.44 -26.11
CA THR A 45 7.78 -8.08 -25.64
C THR A 45 7.60 -8.09 -24.13
N MET A 46 8.64 -7.69 -23.40
CA MET A 46 8.56 -7.51 -21.96
C MET A 46 7.40 -6.59 -21.59
N ALA A 47 6.67 -6.93 -20.52
CA ALA A 47 5.59 -6.11 -20.02
C ALA A 47 6.11 -4.74 -19.54
N THR A 48 5.34 -3.70 -19.80
CA THR A 48 5.73 -2.30 -19.58
C THR A 48 5.17 -1.76 -18.26
N ILE A 49 5.65 -0.58 -17.86
CA ILE A 49 5.08 0.21 -16.76
C ILE A 49 3.59 0.50 -16.95
N ASP A 50 3.14 0.79 -18.18
CA ASP A 50 1.72 1.01 -18.47
C ASP A 50 0.88 -0.21 -18.11
N LYS A 51 1.40 -1.42 -18.39
CA LYS A 51 0.71 -2.65 -18.05
C LYS A 51 0.65 -2.87 -16.53
N ALA A 52 1.72 -2.53 -15.82
CA ALA A 52 1.76 -2.60 -14.36
C ALA A 52 0.75 -1.63 -13.71
N VAL A 53 0.66 -0.40 -14.22
CA VAL A 53 -0.33 0.60 -13.78
C VAL A 53 -1.76 0.12 -14.06
N GLU A 54 -2.01 -0.46 -15.23
CA GLU A 54 -3.31 -1.04 -15.58
C GLU A 54 -3.73 -2.13 -14.58
N ILE A 55 -2.82 -3.05 -14.26
CA ILE A 55 -3.06 -4.14 -13.29
C ILE A 55 -3.38 -3.56 -11.91
N ALA A 56 -2.55 -2.63 -11.41
CA ALA A 56 -2.77 -2.02 -10.10
C ALA A 56 -4.11 -1.26 -10.03
N ALA A 57 -4.47 -0.55 -11.11
CA ALA A 57 -5.74 0.18 -11.19
C ALA A 57 -6.95 -0.77 -11.17
N GLN A 58 -6.87 -1.90 -11.88
CA GLN A 58 -7.91 -2.93 -11.88
C GLN A 58 -8.01 -3.63 -10.53
N ALA A 59 -6.86 -4.01 -9.94
CA ALA A 59 -6.79 -4.76 -8.68
C ALA A 59 -7.35 -3.95 -7.50
N HIS A 60 -7.08 -2.65 -7.44
CA HIS A 60 -7.55 -1.75 -6.38
C HIS A 60 -8.81 -0.96 -6.76
N ALA A 61 -9.53 -1.36 -7.81
CA ALA A 61 -10.74 -0.66 -8.26
C ALA A 61 -11.81 -0.64 -7.15
N GLY A 62 -12.31 0.56 -6.83
CA GLY A 62 -13.31 0.77 -5.77
C GLY A 62 -12.76 0.67 -4.34
N VAL A 63 -11.48 0.32 -4.15
CA VAL A 63 -10.84 0.29 -2.83
C VAL A 63 -10.50 1.71 -2.40
N LYS A 64 -10.86 2.05 -1.16
CA LYS A 64 -10.54 3.33 -0.53
C LYS A 64 -9.51 3.15 0.57
N ASP A 65 -8.64 4.14 0.72
CA ASP A 65 -7.71 4.22 1.84
C ASP A 65 -8.44 4.62 3.14
N LYS A 66 -7.68 4.68 4.23
CA LYS A 66 -8.18 5.04 5.57
C LYS A 66 -8.74 6.47 5.66
N GLN A 67 -8.53 7.30 4.65
CA GLN A 67 -8.99 8.69 4.54
C GLN A 67 -10.14 8.82 3.52
N GLY A 68 -10.61 7.70 2.96
CA GLY A 68 -11.69 7.66 1.98
C GLY A 68 -11.27 8.00 0.54
N GLN A 69 -9.98 8.16 0.27
CA GLN A 69 -9.44 8.43 -1.07
C GLN A 69 -9.21 7.12 -1.85
N PRO A 70 -9.20 7.13 -3.20
CA PRO A 70 -8.87 5.93 -3.97
C PRO A 70 -7.51 5.35 -3.59
N TYR A 71 -7.45 4.05 -3.27
CA TYR A 71 -6.23 3.40 -2.79
C TYR A 71 -5.08 3.48 -3.80
N LEU A 72 -5.38 3.39 -5.10
CA LEU A 72 -4.43 3.49 -6.21
C LEU A 72 -3.46 4.69 -6.09
N LEU A 73 -3.88 5.78 -5.44
CA LEU A 73 -3.00 6.93 -5.22
C LEU A 73 -1.76 6.60 -4.38
N HIS A 74 -1.81 5.59 -3.50
CA HIS A 74 -0.65 5.12 -2.73
C HIS A 74 0.42 4.47 -3.63
N PRO A 75 0.14 3.38 -4.37
CA PRO A 75 1.12 2.80 -5.30
C PRO A 75 1.71 3.82 -6.28
N ILE A 76 0.91 4.79 -6.75
CA ILE A 76 1.41 5.86 -7.63
C ILE A 76 2.42 6.78 -6.90
N ARG A 77 2.17 7.19 -5.65
CA ARG A 77 3.13 7.99 -4.87
C ARG A 77 4.41 7.20 -4.56
N VAL A 78 4.30 5.91 -4.27
CA VAL A 78 5.46 5.03 -4.06
C VAL A 78 6.29 4.93 -5.34
N MET A 79 5.65 4.76 -6.50
CA MET A 79 6.28 4.76 -7.81
C MET A 79 7.00 6.07 -8.13
N MET A 80 6.42 7.22 -7.78
CA MET A 80 7.05 8.53 -7.96
C MET A 80 8.26 8.76 -7.03
N GLY A 81 8.39 7.98 -5.95
CA GLY A 81 9.49 8.09 -4.99
C GLY A 81 10.70 7.21 -5.30
N VAL A 82 10.68 6.41 -6.38
CA VAL A 82 11.78 5.53 -6.80
C VAL A 82 12.35 5.93 -8.16
N SER A 83 13.53 5.40 -8.51
CA SER A 83 14.20 5.67 -9.78
C SER A 83 14.44 4.38 -10.58
N GLY A 84 14.26 4.46 -11.90
CA GLY A 84 14.41 3.33 -12.82
C GLY A 84 13.09 2.59 -13.07
N GLU A 85 12.87 2.16 -14.32
CA GLU A 85 11.60 1.57 -14.75
C GLU A 85 11.25 0.28 -13.99
N ALA A 86 12.22 -0.61 -13.77
CA ALA A 86 12.01 -1.83 -13.00
C ALA A 86 11.52 -1.53 -11.57
N ALA A 87 12.13 -0.55 -10.90
CA ALA A 87 11.68 -0.14 -9.57
C ALA A 87 10.30 0.51 -9.58
N GLN A 88 9.98 1.29 -10.62
CA GLN A 88 8.65 1.89 -10.80
C GLN A 88 7.56 0.82 -11.02
N ILE A 89 7.86 -0.22 -11.80
CA ILE A 89 6.96 -1.37 -11.99
C ILE A 89 6.73 -2.09 -10.66
N VAL A 90 7.79 -2.41 -9.91
CA VAL A 90 7.67 -3.07 -8.60
C VAL A 90 6.89 -2.18 -7.63
N ALA A 91 7.16 -0.87 -7.61
CA ALA A 91 6.48 0.09 -6.75
C ALA A 91 4.97 0.17 -7.02
N VAL A 92 4.53 0.15 -8.28
CA VAL A 92 3.08 0.21 -8.57
C VAL A 92 2.37 -1.13 -8.27
N LEU A 93 3.12 -2.25 -8.27
CA LEU A 93 2.58 -3.59 -8.03
C LEU A 93 2.73 -4.09 -6.58
N HIS A 94 3.48 -3.40 -5.72
CA HIS A 94 3.91 -3.96 -4.43
C HIS A 94 2.78 -4.48 -3.52
N ASP A 95 1.63 -3.80 -3.51
CA ASP A 95 0.45 -4.20 -2.74
C ASP A 95 -0.54 -5.09 -3.52
N VAL A 96 -0.34 -5.29 -4.82
CA VAL A 96 -1.32 -6.02 -5.65
C VAL A 96 -1.45 -7.46 -5.17
N VAL A 97 -0.34 -8.15 -4.95
CA VAL A 97 -0.35 -9.56 -4.48
C VAL A 97 -0.67 -9.64 -2.98
N GLU A 98 -0.34 -8.62 -2.20
CA GLU A 98 -0.54 -8.61 -0.74
C GLU A 98 -2.00 -8.31 -0.35
N ASP A 99 -2.62 -7.33 -0.99
CA ASP A 99 -3.93 -6.77 -0.60
C ASP A 99 -5.09 -7.19 -1.50
N THR A 100 -4.82 -7.89 -2.61
CA THR A 100 -5.86 -8.28 -3.58
C THR A 100 -5.85 -9.79 -3.83
N PRO A 101 -6.91 -10.37 -4.43
CA PRO A 101 -6.94 -11.79 -4.73
C PRO A 101 -6.00 -12.24 -5.86
N LEU A 102 -5.29 -11.32 -6.53
CA LEU A 102 -4.31 -11.65 -7.56
C LEU A 102 -3.14 -12.42 -6.96
N THR A 103 -2.82 -13.54 -7.60
CA THR A 103 -1.69 -14.38 -7.20
C THR A 103 -0.40 -13.94 -7.88
N PHE A 104 0.74 -14.29 -7.27
CA PHE A 104 2.04 -14.03 -7.87
C PHE A 104 2.19 -14.69 -9.26
N ASP A 105 1.65 -15.90 -9.44
CA ASP A 105 1.70 -16.63 -10.71
C ASP A 105 0.93 -15.90 -11.82
N GLU A 106 -0.23 -15.31 -11.49
CA GLU A 106 -1.00 -14.48 -12.43
C GLU A 106 -0.24 -13.22 -12.85
N VAL A 107 0.47 -12.57 -11.92
CA VAL A 107 1.32 -11.41 -12.23
C VAL A 107 2.55 -11.82 -13.05
N ALA A 108 3.18 -12.95 -12.73
CA ALA A 108 4.33 -13.46 -13.47
C ALA A 108 3.99 -13.82 -14.93
N ALA A 109 2.79 -14.36 -15.17
CA ALA A 109 2.30 -14.72 -16.50
C ALA A 109 2.14 -13.52 -17.46
N VAL A 110 2.17 -12.28 -16.94
CA VAL A 110 2.11 -11.04 -17.74
C VAL A 110 3.40 -10.82 -18.54
N GLY A 111 4.53 -11.39 -18.11
CA GLY A 111 5.81 -11.29 -18.82
C GLY A 111 6.69 -10.10 -18.39
N PHE A 112 6.72 -9.79 -17.09
CA PHE A 112 7.74 -8.88 -16.52
C PHE A 112 9.13 -9.52 -16.48
N SER A 113 10.18 -8.73 -16.33
CA SER A 113 11.55 -9.25 -16.22
C SER A 113 11.76 -10.03 -14.93
N ASP A 114 12.71 -10.98 -14.95
CA ASP A 114 13.09 -11.74 -13.76
C ASP A 114 13.50 -10.82 -12.61
N GLU A 115 14.21 -9.73 -12.92
CA GLU A 115 14.60 -8.70 -11.95
C GLU A 115 13.38 -8.05 -11.27
N VAL A 116 12.33 -7.73 -12.04
CA VAL A 116 11.07 -7.19 -11.50
C VAL A 116 10.36 -8.23 -10.64
N LEU A 117 10.27 -9.47 -11.11
CA LEU A 117 9.57 -10.55 -10.39
C LEU A 117 10.28 -10.92 -9.08
N GLU A 118 11.60 -10.98 -9.09
CA GLU A 118 12.42 -11.22 -7.90
C GLU A 118 12.21 -10.12 -6.85
N ALA A 119 12.33 -8.85 -7.27
CA ALA A 119 12.14 -7.73 -6.37
C ALA A 119 10.68 -7.62 -5.88
N LEU A 120 9.69 -7.91 -6.74
CA LEU A 120 8.27 -7.93 -6.36
C LEU A 120 8.00 -8.97 -5.28
N ARG A 121 8.54 -10.18 -5.42
CA ARG A 121 8.41 -11.24 -4.40
C ARG A 121 8.99 -10.79 -3.07
N LEU A 122 10.15 -10.13 -3.08
CA LEU A 122 10.79 -9.64 -1.86
C LEU A 122 9.97 -8.56 -1.15
N VAL A 123 9.25 -7.70 -1.88
CA VAL A 123 8.44 -6.64 -1.27
C VAL A 123 7.03 -7.08 -0.85
N THR A 124 6.58 -8.28 -1.21
CA THR A 124 5.33 -8.88 -0.73
C THR A 124 5.55 -9.58 0.60
N HIS A 125 4.94 -9.09 1.69
CA HIS A 125 5.18 -9.63 3.02
C HIS A 125 4.31 -10.86 3.31
N GLU A 126 4.93 -12.02 3.46
CA GLU A 126 4.26 -13.23 3.98
C GLU A 126 4.05 -13.15 5.49
N LYS A 127 2.83 -13.46 5.98
CA LYS A 127 2.43 -13.26 7.38
C LYS A 127 3.24 -14.10 8.36
N GLU A 128 3.73 -15.23 7.88
CA GLU A 128 4.55 -16.21 8.59
C GLU A 128 5.99 -15.72 8.79
N VAL A 129 6.46 -14.81 7.95
CA VAL A 129 7.82 -14.26 8.02
C VAL A 129 7.87 -13.12 9.04
N PRO A 130 8.78 -13.16 10.02
CA PRO A 130 8.96 -12.03 10.92
C PRO A 130 9.29 -10.75 10.16
N TYR A 131 8.63 -9.65 10.51
CA TYR A 131 8.75 -8.39 9.78
C TYR A 131 10.20 -7.88 9.64
N ALA A 132 11.06 -8.10 10.65
CA ALA A 132 12.47 -7.71 10.57
C ALA A 132 13.23 -8.49 9.49
N ASP A 133 13.01 -9.80 9.41
CA ASP A 133 13.63 -10.68 8.40
C ASP A 133 13.17 -10.31 6.99
N TYR A 134 11.89 -9.97 6.84
CA TYR A 134 11.34 -9.42 5.59
C TYR A 134 12.05 -8.12 5.16
N VAL A 135 12.25 -7.16 6.08
CA VAL A 135 12.96 -5.91 5.76
C VAL A 135 14.44 -6.16 5.44
N ILE A 136 15.09 -7.11 6.12
CA ILE A 136 16.46 -7.55 5.83
C ILE A 136 16.55 -8.12 4.41
N ALA A 137 15.61 -8.97 4.02
CA ALA A 137 15.54 -9.52 2.66
C ALA A 137 15.36 -8.42 1.61
N CYS A 138 14.45 -7.45 1.85
CA CYS A 138 14.28 -6.28 0.99
C CYS A 138 15.59 -5.48 0.84
N LYS A 139 16.37 -5.32 1.91
CA LYS A 139 17.60 -4.52 1.89
C LYS A 139 18.67 -5.10 0.95
N ALA A 140 18.72 -6.42 0.81
CA ALA A 140 19.71 -7.11 -0.02
C ALA A 140 19.51 -6.88 -1.54
N ASN A 141 18.29 -6.56 -1.98
CA ASN A 141 17.98 -6.27 -3.37
C ASN A 141 17.81 -4.75 -3.58
N PRO A 142 18.58 -4.11 -4.50
CA PRO A 142 18.54 -2.66 -4.69
C PRO A 142 17.18 -2.08 -5.09
N ILE A 143 16.37 -2.84 -5.83
CA ILE A 143 15.02 -2.41 -6.23
C ILE A 143 14.07 -2.53 -5.04
N ALA A 144 14.02 -3.70 -4.40
CA ALA A 144 13.16 -3.94 -3.25
C ALA A 144 13.46 -2.95 -2.11
N ARG A 145 14.74 -2.65 -1.87
CA ARG A 145 15.19 -1.64 -0.89
C ARG A 145 14.60 -0.27 -1.21
N GLN A 146 14.73 0.22 -2.44
CA GLN A 146 14.19 1.52 -2.84
C GLN A 146 12.67 1.59 -2.71
N VAL A 147 11.97 0.56 -3.20
CA VAL A 147 10.51 0.47 -3.12
C VAL A 147 10.07 0.47 -1.66
N LYS A 148 10.72 -0.33 -0.80
CA LYS A 148 10.37 -0.39 0.62
C LYS A 148 10.60 0.94 1.33
N MET A 149 11.68 1.65 1.01
CA MET A 149 11.92 2.98 1.54
C MET A 149 10.85 3.99 1.10
N SER A 150 10.43 3.93 -0.16
CA SER A 150 9.38 4.80 -0.72
C SER A 150 8.01 4.53 -0.08
N ASP A 151 7.65 3.24 0.07
CA ASP A 151 6.47 2.77 0.80
C ASP A 151 6.45 3.31 2.23
N LEU A 152 7.51 3.05 3.00
CA LEU A 152 7.62 3.51 4.39
C LEU A 152 7.49 5.03 4.49
N ARG A 153 8.06 5.79 3.55
CA ARG A 153 7.95 7.25 3.52
C ARG A 153 6.51 7.72 3.30
N ASP A 154 5.78 7.11 2.35
CA ASP A 154 4.37 7.46 2.11
C ASP A 154 3.48 7.10 3.31
N ASN A 155 3.77 5.96 3.94
CA ASN A 155 3.06 5.44 5.09
C ASN A 155 3.36 6.18 6.41
N SER A 156 4.53 6.83 6.51
CA SER A 156 4.95 7.63 7.67
C SER A 156 4.50 9.10 7.62
N SER A 157 3.72 9.51 6.61
CA SER A 157 3.22 10.88 6.54
C SER A 157 2.35 11.25 7.75
N LEU A 158 2.73 12.31 8.48
CA LEU A 158 2.06 12.78 9.69
C LEU A 158 0.58 13.12 9.46
N SER A 159 0.24 13.62 8.27
CA SER A 159 -1.15 13.88 7.87
C SER A 159 -2.02 12.62 7.94
N ARG A 160 -1.47 11.43 7.66
CA ARG A 160 -2.21 10.16 7.75
C ARG A 160 -2.48 9.69 9.18
N LEU A 161 -1.69 10.17 10.14
CA LEU A 161 -1.75 9.79 11.56
C LEU A 161 -2.69 10.72 12.33
N LEU A 162 -2.59 12.03 12.11
CA LEU A 162 -3.38 13.04 12.83
C LEU A 162 -4.89 12.98 12.52
N LEU A 163 -5.29 12.34 11.42
CA LEU A 163 -6.69 12.23 11.01
C LEU A 163 -7.46 11.09 11.69
N ARG A 164 -6.82 10.29 12.57
CA ARG A 164 -7.45 9.13 13.23
C ARG A 164 -7.12 9.09 14.74
N PRO A 165 -7.67 10.01 15.54
CA PRO A 165 -7.34 10.14 16.97
C PRO A 165 -7.68 8.87 17.77
N ASP A 166 -8.67 8.10 17.34
CA ASP A 166 -9.07 6.81 17.92
C ASP A 166 -7.99 5.70 17.78
N ARG A 167 -7.03 5.87 16.87
CA ARG A 167 -5.96 4.89 16.58
C ARG A 167 -4.57 5.36 16.98
N LEU A 168 -4.45 6.50 17.66
CA LEU A 168 -3.17 7.17 17.96
C LEU A 168 -2.09 6.22 18.51
N VAL A 169 -2.44 5.36 19.48
CA VAL A 169 -1.49 4.42 20.10
C VAL A 169 -0.97 3.40 19.08
N SER A 170 -1.87 2.72 18.38
CA SER A 170 -1.50 1.71 17.37
C SER A 170 -0.73 2.31 16.18
N ASP A 171 -1.08 3.53 15.77
CA ASP A 171 -0.39 4.23 14.70
C ASP A 171 1.00 4.71 15.16
N SER A 172 1.17 5.06 16.43
CA SER A 172 2.48 5.42 17.01
C SER A 172 3.43 4.23 17.05
N GLN A 173 2.96 3.05 17.47
CA GLN A 173 3.76 1.82 17.44
C GLN A 173 4.16 1.45 16.00
N ARG A 174 3.23 1.55 15.05
CA ARG A 174 3.53 1.34 13.62
C ARG A 174 4.56 2.33 13.11
N MET A 175 4.51 3.59 13.55
CA MET A 175 5.47 4.62 13.17
C MET A 175 6.88 4.31 13.69
N GLN A 176 7.01 3.89 14.94
CA GLN A 176 8.31 3.49 15.51
C GLN A 176 8.92 2.34 14.69
N LYS A 177 8.10 1.32 14.35
CA LYS A 177 8.50 0.21 13.49
C LYS A 177 9.02 0.70 12.12
N TYR A 178 8.29 1.62 11.49
CA TYR A 178 8.63 2.17 10.17
C TYR A 178 9.89 3.01 10.20
N LEU A 179 10.07 3.84 11.22
CA LEU A 179 11.27 4.66 11.40
C LEU A 179 12.51 3.77 11.56
N LEU A 180 12.46 2.75 12.43
CA LEU A 180 13.58 1.82 12.61
C LEU A 180 13.94 1.11 11.30
N SER A 181 12.93 0.64 10.58
CA SER A 181 13.12 -0.06 9.30
C SER A 181 13.70 0.87 8.23
N TYR A 182 13.23 2.12 8.16
CA TYR A 182 13.75 3.12 7.23
C TYR A 182 15.21 3.46 7.53
N ARG A 183 15.58 3.66 8.80
CA ARG A 183 16.97 3.91 9.21
C ARG A 183 17.89 2.74 8.90
N PHE A 184 17.43 1.51 9.14
CA PHE A 184 18.15 0.30 8.74
C PHE A 184 18.34 0.21 7.22
N LEU A 185 17.30 0.51 6.43
CA LEU A 185 17.37 0.59 4.97
C LEU A 185 18.19 1.78 4.46
N GLN A 186 18.61 2.73 5.31
CA GLN A 186 19.54 3.81 4.97
C GLN A 186 20.97 3.54 5.45
N ASP A 187 21.26 2.34 5.98
CA ASP A 187 22.55 2.00 6.60
C ASP A 187 22.89 2.84 7.84
N GLU A 188 21.90 3.49 8.47
CA GLU A 188 22.08 4.22 9.72
C GLU A 188 22.03 3.32 10.97
N LEU A 189 21.58 2.07 10.80
CA LEU A 189 21.53 1.05 11.85
C LEU A 189 22.20 -0.21 11.34
N SER A 190 22.99 -0.84 12.23
CA SER A 190 23.48 -2.20 12.00
C SER A 190 22.32 -3.19 12.03
N GLU A 191 22.48 -4.34 11.36
CA GLU A 191 21.45 -5.41 11.41
C GLU A 191 21.21 -5.89 12.84
N ALA A 192 22.28 -6.08 13.63
CA ALA A 192 22.19 -6.49 15.02
C ALA A 192 21.39 -5.48 15.88
N ASP A 193 21.64 -4.18 15.71
CA ASP A 193 20.88 -3.15 16.41
C ASP A 193 19.44 -3.07 15.95
N TYR A 194 19.19 -3.20 14.64
CA TYR A 194 17.84 -3.22 14.09
C TYR A 194 17.03 -4.38 14.65
N CYS A 195 17.56 -5.61 14.62
CA CYS A 195 16.90 -6.79 15.18
C CYS A 195 16.59 -6.62 16.66
N ARG A 196 17.54 -6.13 17.45
CA ARG A 196 17.36 -5.87 18.89
C ARG A 196 16.22 -4.88 19.14
N LEU A 197 16.25 -3.71 18.49
CA LEU A 197 15.23 -2.67 18.66
C LEU A 197 13.84 -3.14 18.20
N MET A 198 13.78 -3.99 17.17
CA MET A 198 12.52 -4.57 16.68
C MET A 198 11.93 -5.61 17.64
N VAL A 199 12.76 -6.32 18.41
CA VAL A 199 12.30 -7.21 19.50
C VAL A 199 11.75 -6.39 20.65
N ASP A 200 12.48 -5.34 21.08
CA ASP A 200 12.07 -4.47 22.18
C ASP A 200 10.74 -3.76 21.91
N LEU A 201 10.43 -3.43 20.64
CA LEU A 201 9.17 -2.82 20.24
C LEU A 201 7.95 -3.75 20.38
N LYS A 202 8.17 -5.08 20.38
CA LYS A 202 7.11 -6.09 20.54
C LYS A 202 6.84 -6.44 22.01
N ALA A 203 7.77 -6.12 22.91
CA ALA A 203 7.67 -6.37 24.34
C ALA A 203 6.73 -5.36 25.02
#